data_AF-A0A2W4RKI3-F1
#
_entry.id   AF-A0A2W4RKI3-F1
#
_cell.length_a   1.000
_cell.length_b   1.000
_cell.length_c   1.000
_cell.angle_alpha   90.00
_cell.angle_beta   90.00
_cell.angle_gamma   90.00
#
_symmetry.space_group_name_H-M   'P 1'
#
loop_
_entity.id
_entity.type
_entity.pdbx_description
1 polymer ?
#
loop_
_entity_poly.entity_id
_entity_poly.type
_entity_poly.pdbx_seq_one_letter_code
_entity_poly.pdbx_strand_id
1 'polypeptide(L)'
;MPSNIRILLVATTHPGNIGGVARAMKNMGLTDLGLVAPKIYPSEDANARAAGADDILRDAQVFESLDEALADRQMIIGASARLRTVAWPQLNPKQCAEKVIANGNVKTAILFGRERTGLTNEELERCHFLLHIPCNPEFKSLNVAAAVQVVAYELFQAASSAANPLLAEDSDGERADGEERANGEELESFHGHLIQTLFDIGFLHERKSSPTLIRRLRRIFNRSELEKTDIHILRGILNAVQKHIRPSLTGLGHRSAQLDEFVECSDSSQPFVPCDDESPHSMFALDRGLNDDQDNLTGPTLPPAQDS
;
A
#
# COMPACT_ATOMS: atom_id res chain seq x y z
N MET A 1 8.63 -5.97 -20.42
CA MET A 1 9.43 -6.59 -19.36
C MET A 1 10.84 -6.86 -19.85
N PRO A 2 11.87 -6.67 -19.00
CA PRO A 2 13.26 -6.97 -19.35
C PRO A 2 13.48 -8.48 -19.53
N SER A 3 14.13 -8.89 -20.61
CA SER A 3 14.40 -10.31 -20.94
C SER A 3 15.58 -10.92 -20.16
N ASN A 4 16.21 -10.15 -19.28
CA ASN A 4 17.39 -10.51 -18.49
C ASN A 4 17.05 -10.99 -17.07
N ILE A 5 15.76 -11.19 -16.75
CA ILE A 5 15.30 -11.65 -15.44
C ILE A 5 14.93 -13.13 -15.54
N ARG A 6 15.68 -13.97 -14.83
CA ARG A 6 15.43 -15.40 -14.69
C ARG A 6 14.74 -15.70 -13.37
N ILE A 7 13.63 -16.43 -13.43
CA ILE A 7 13.04 -17.06 -12.25
C ILE A 7 13.65 -18.46 -12.11
N LEU A 8 14.32 -18.72 -10.98
CA LEU A 8 14.92 -20.02 -10.68
C LEU A 8 14.12 -20.75 -9.60
N LEU A 9 13.66 -21.95 -9.92
CA LEU A 9 13.06 -22.86 -8.94
C LEU A 9 14.06 -23.93 -8.53
N VAL A 10 14.40 -23.97 -7.24
CA VAL A 10 15.42 -24.87 -6.70
C VAL A 10 14.77 -26.07 -6.03
N ALA A 11 15.03 -27.26 -6.59
CA ALA A 11 14.62 -28.57 -6.09
C ALA A 11 13.10 -28.69 -5.80
N THR A 12 12.27 -28.09 -6.66
CA THR A 12 10.81 -28.16 -6.55
C THR A 12 10.33 -29.61 -6.46
N THR A 13 9.47 -29.89 -5.48
CA THR A 13 8.98 -31.24 -5.23
C THR A 13 7.73 -31.57 -6.03
N HIS A 14 6.79 -30.63 -6.14
CA HIS A 14 5.52 -30.87 -6.82
C HIS A 14 5.50 -30.23 -8.21
N PRO A 15 5.35 -31.00 -9.31
CA PRO A 15 5.38 -30.46 -10.68
C PRO A 15 4.27 -29.44 -10.94
N GLY A 16 3.12 -29.57 -10.28
CA GLY A 16 2.04 -28.57 -10.37
C GLY A 16 2.49 -27.16 -9.95
N ASN A 17 3.43 -27.02 -9.01
CA ASN A 17 3.97 -25.71 -8.65
C ASN A 17 4.79 -25.09 -9.79
N ILE A 18 5.50 -25.90 -10.56
CA ILE A 18 6.24 -25.43 -11.75
C ILE A 18 5.25 -24.85 -12.76
N GLY A 19 4.13 -25.53 -13.00
CA GLY A 19 3.05 -25.02 -13.84
C GLY A 19 2.42 -23.72 -13.32
N GLY A 20 2.15 -23.65 -12.02
CA GLY A 20 1.63 -22.43 -11.38
C GLY A 20 2.59 -21.24 -11.51
N VAL A 21 3.90 -21.49 -11.37
CA VAL A 21 4.95 -20.49 -11.57
C VAL A 21 4.99 -20.02 -13.02
N ALA A 22 4.98 -20.94 -14.00
CA ALA A 22 4.94 -20.57 -15.42
C ALA A 22 3.73 -19.70 -15.75
N ARG A 23 2.55 -20.03 -15.21
CA ARG A 23 1.34 -19.20 -15.36
C ARG A 23 1.53 -17.80 -14.77
N ALA A 24 2.07 -17.71 -13.56
CA ALA A 24 2.32 -16.43 -12.89
C ALA A 24 3.31 -15.55 -13.67
N MET A 25 4.38 -16.16 -14.19
CA MET A 25 5.36 -15.49 -15.05
C MET A 25 4.71 -14.96 -16.32
N LYS A 26 3.92 -15.78 -17.02
CA LYS A 26 3.27 -15.38 -18.27
C LYS A 26 2.30 -14.21 -18.08
N ASN A 27 1.51 -14.24 -17.01
CA ASN A 27 0.59 -13.15 -16.67
C ASN A 27 1.31 -11.80 -16.50
N MET A 28 2.56 -11.82 -16.08
CA MET A 28 3.36 -10.62 -15.80
C MET A 28 4.45 -10.38 -16.87
N GLY A 29 4.43 -11.12 -17.98
CA GLY A 29 5.36 -10.93 -19.10
C GLY A 29 6.80 -11.40 -18.86
N LEU A 30 7.04 -12.27 -17.87
CA LEU A 30 8.32 -12.96 -17.68
C LEU A 30 8.35 -14.26 -18.48
N THR A 31 9.51 -14.62 -19.02
CA THR A 31 9.65 -15.79 -19.91
C THR A 31 10.84 -16.70 -19.59
N ASP A 32 11.90 -16.22 -18.94
CA ASP A 32 13.10 -17.01 -18.62
C ASP A 32 12.91 -17.80 -17.31
N LEU A 33 12.43 -19.05 -17.43
CA LEU A 33 12.29 -20.00 -16.33
C LEU A 33 13.49 -20.96 -16.31
N GLY A 34 14.13 -21.10 -15.14
CA GLY A 34 15.13 -22.14 -14.90
C GLY A 34 14.75 -23.04 -13.72
N LEU A 35 15.05 -24.33 -13.85
CA LEU A 35 14.74 -25.37 -12.87
C LEU A 35 16.03 -26.04 -12.45
N VAL A 36 16.37 -25.94 -11.16
CA VAL A 36 17.59 -26.56 -10.62
C VAL A 36 17.19 -27.86 -9.93
N ALA A 37 17.63 -28.99 -10.48
CA ALA A 37 17.35 -30.34 -9.97
C ALA A 37 15.87 -30.54 -9.55
N PRO A 38 14.87 -30.24 -10.41
CA PRO A 38 13.47 -30.49 -10.08
C PRO A 38 13.24 -31.99 -9.86
N LYS A 39 12.40 -32.37 -8.88
CA LYS A 39 12.15 -33.81 -8.63
C LYS A 39 11.41 -34.50 -9.76
N ILE A 40 10.48 -33.78 -10.40
CA ILE A 40 9.65 -34.28 -11.49
C ILE A 40 9.51 -33.18 -12.53
N TYR A 41 10.15 -33.37 -13.69
CA TYR A 41 9.99 -32.50 -14.86
C TYR A 41 10.57 -33.19 -16.11
N PRO A 42 9.90 -33.13 -17.28
CA PRO A 42 8.58 -32.57 -17.55
C PRO A 42 7.44 -33.38 -16.90
N SER A 43 6.22 -32.83 -16.84
CA SER A 43 5.07 -33.47 -16.20
C SER A 43 3.74 -32.95 -16.72
N GLU A 44 2.76 -33.86 -16.92
CA GLU A 44 1.39 -33.47 -17.28
C GLU A 44 0.72 -32.57 -16.22
N ASP A 45 1.03 -32.78 -14.93
CA ASP A 45 0.52 -31.93 -13.84
C ASP A 45 1.02 -30.49 -13.96
N ALA A 46 2.26 -30.30 -14.41
CA ALA A 46 2.80 -28.98 -14.68
C ALA A 46 2.06 -28.32 -15.85
N ASN A 47 1.87 -29.05 -16.95
CA ASN A 47 1.16 -28.55 -18.14
C ASN A 47 -0.30 -28.18 -17.80
N ALA A 48 -1.01 -29.07 -17.11
CA ALA A 48 -2.39 -28.83 -16.69
C ALA A 48 -2.51 -27.59 -15.80
N ARG A 49 -1.52 -27.34 -14.92
CA ARG A 49 -1.54 -26.17 -14.04
C ARG A 49 -1.10 -24.87 -14.73
N ALA A 50 -0.29 -24.95 -15.78
CA ALA A 50 0.20 -23.79 -16.53
C ALA A 50 -0.90 -23.05 -17.30
N ALA A 51 -1.99 -23.73 -17.65
CA ALA A 51 -3.20 -23.12 -18.23
C ALA A 51 -2.90 -22.13 -19.38
N GLY A 52 -2.16 -22.57 -20.39
CA GLY A 52 -1.79 -21.76 -21.55
C GLY A 52 -0.41 -21.10 -21.47
N ALA A 53 0.35 -21.32 -20.39
CA ALA A 53 1.77 -20.95 -20.28
C ALA A 53 2.73 -22.09 -20.67
N ASP A 54 2.29 -22.98 -21.57
CA ASP A 54 3.04 -24.15 -22.04
C ASP A 54 4.33 -23.78 -22.78
N ASP A 55 4.39 -22.58 -23.35
CA ASP A 55 5.60 -22.00 -23.94
C ASP A 55 6.70 -21.78 -22.91
N ILE A 56 6.39 -21.20 -21.75
CA ILE A 56 7.37 -21.00 -20.68
C ILE A 56 7.89 -22.35 -20.15
N LEU A 57 7.01 -23.35 -20.06
CA LEU A 57 7.44 -24.70 -19.68
C LEU A 57 8.34 -25.31 -20.76
N ARG A 58 7.92 -25.31 -22.02
CA ARG A 58 8.70 -25.86 -23.13
C ARG A 58 10.10 -25.22 -23.22
N ASP A 59 10.19 -23.92 -22.99
CA ASP A 59 11.43 -23.17 -23.12
C ASP A 59 12.23 -23.11 -21.80
N ALA A 60 11.75 -23.76 -20.73
CA ALA A 60 12.41 -23.80 -19.43
C ALA A 60 13.75 -24.54 -19.49
N GLN A 61 14.77 -23.96 -18.86
CA GLN A 61 16.11 -24.56 -18.79
C GLN A 61 16.26 -25.40 -17.53
N VAL A 62 16.68 -26.66 -17.66
CA VAL A 62 16.90 -27.56 -16.52
C VAL A 62 18.40 -27.66 -16.26
N PHE A 63 18.80 -27.44 -15.01
CA PHE A 63 20.18 -27.45 -14.55
C PHE A 63 20.39 -28.55 -13.51
N GLU A 64 21.58 -29.15 -13.50
CA GLU A 64 21.93 -30.17 -12.50
C GLU A 64 22.31 -29.53 -11.15
N SER A 65 22.88 -28.33 -11.19
CA SER A 65 23.37 -27.63 -10.00
C SER A 65 22.98 -26.15 -10.00
N LEU A 66 23.00 -25.55 -8.80
CA LEU A 66 22.74 -24.13 -8.66
C LEU A 66 23.88 -23.29 -9.26
N ASP A 67 25.14 -23.74 -9.21
CA ASP A 67 26.27 -23.01 -9.80
C ASP A 67 26.14 -22.88 -11.32
N GLU A 68 25.70 -23.95 -11.98
CA GLU A 68 25.44 -23.94 -13.42
C GLU A 68 24.36 -22.92 -13.79
N ALA A 69 23.25 -22.90 -13.03
CA ALA A 69 22.14 -21.98 -13.25
C ALA A 69 22.49 -20.50 -13.01
N LEU A 70 23.54 -20.23 -12.22
CA LEU A 70 23.99 -18.89 -11.83
C LEU A 70 25.20 -18.40 -12.63
N ALA A 71 25.86 -19.25 -13.42
CA ALA A 71 27.16 -18.97 -14.04
C ALA A 71 27.18 -17.68 -14.90
N ASP A 72 26.07 -17.32 -15.54
CA ASP A 72 25.96 -16.11 -16.36
C ASP A 72 25.14 -14.98 -15.71
N ARG A 73 24.88 -15.04 -14.39
CA ARG A 73 24.05 -14.09 -13.65
C ARG A 73 24.92 -13.19 -12.78
N GLN A 74 24.73 -11.88 -12.88
CA GLN A 74 25.49 -10.90 -12.11
C GLN A 74 24.72 -10.38 -10.88
N MET A 75 23.41 -10.55 -10.84
CA MET A 75 22.59 -10.23 -9.67
C MET A 75 21.80 -11.46 -9.24
N ILE A 76 21.94 -11.85 -7.97
CA ILE A 76 21.36 -13.08 -7.42
C ILE A 76 20.55 -12.70 -6.19
N ILE A 77 19.25 -12.98 -6.21
CA ILE A 77 18.30 -12.62 -5.16
C ILE A 77 17.59 -13.88 -4.68
N GLY A 78 17.70 -14.22 -3.40
CA GLY A 78 17.10 -15.43 -2.82
C GLY A 78 15.86 -15.13 -1.98
N ALA A 79 14.72 -15.75 -2.31
CA ALA A 79 13.49 -15.61 -1.52
C ALA A 79 13.56 -16.43 -0.22
N SER A 80 13.32 -15.79 0.93
CA SER A 80 13.31 -16.45 2.24
C SER A 80 12.29 -15.85 3.21
N ALA A 81 11.57 -16.74 3.92
CA ALA A 81 10.73 -16.38 5.06
C ALA A 81 11.53 -16.29 6.38
N ARG A 82 12.79 -16.75 6.39
CA ARG A 82 13.64 -16.83 7.58
C ARG A 82 14.72 -15.75 7.52
N LEU A 83 14.68 -14.83 8.48
CA LEU A 83 15.56 -13.65 8.56
C LEU A 83 16.75 -13.82 9.53
N ARG A 84 16.92 -15.00 10.12
CA ARG A 84 17.65 -15.15 11.39
C ARG A 84 18.88 -16.03 11.26
N THR A 85 19.97 -15.50 10.70
CA THR A 85 21.34 -15.95 11.05
C THR A 85 22.46 -15.06 10.53
N VAL A 86 22.29 -14.35 9.40
CA VAL A 86 23.38 -13.56 8.79
C VAL A 86 22.83 -12.23 8.27
N ALA A 87 23.64 -11.17 8.41
CA ALA A 87 23.31 -9.80 8.00
C ALA A 87 23.41 -9.62 6.47
N TRP A 88 22.56 -10.31 5.71
CA TRP A 88 22.39 -10.00 4.29
C TRP A 88 21.51 -8.75 4.10
N PRO A 89 21.79 -7.92 3.08
CA PRO A 89 20.86 -6.88 2.67
C PRO A 89 19.51 -7.49 2.30
N GLN A 90 18.45 -7.01 2.94
CA GLN A 90 17.08 -7.49 2.73
C GLN A 90 16.30 -6.53 1.84
N LEU A 91 15.50 -7.09 0.95
CA LEU A 91 14.59 -6.37 0.08
C LEU A 91 13.18 -6.91 0.28
N ASN A 92 12.20 -6.03 0.38
CA ASN A 92 10.81 -6.41 0.15
C ASN A 92 10.55 -6.57 -1.37
N PRO A 93 9.37 -7.08 -1.79
CA PRO A 93 9.07 -7.29 -3.21
C PRO A 93 9.17 -6.03 -4.08
N LYS A 94 8.69 -4.88 -3.57
CA LYS A 94 8.76 -3.58 -4.25
C LYS A 94 10.21 -3.12 -4.45
N GLN A 95 11.01 -3.13 -3.38
CA GLN A 95 12.44 -2.77 -3.42
C GLN A 95 13.24 -3.71 -4.32
N CYS A 96 12.91 -5.01 -4.31
CA CYS A 96 13.48 -5.99 -5.23
C CYS A 96 13.18 -5.60 -6.67
N ALA A 97 11.92 -5.31 -6.99
CA ALA A 97 11.51 -4.93 -8.32
C ALA A 97 12.17 -3.64 -8.79
N GLU A 98 12.12 -2.56 -8.01
CA GLU A 98 12.78 -1.29 -8.31
C GLU A 98 14.28 -1.50 -8.59
N LYS A 99 14.95 -2.30 -7.77
CA LYS A 99 16.37 -2.57 -7.92
C LYS A 99 16.68 -3.35 -9.20
N VAL A 100 15.89 -4.36 -9.52
CA VAL A 100 16.06 -5.17 -10.73
C VAL A 100 15.80 -4.34 -11.98
N ILE A 101 14.73 -3.54 -12.00
CA ILE A 101 14.38 -2.68 -13.14
C ILE A 101 15.42 -1.57 -13.33
N ALA A 102 15.90 -0.93 -12.25
CA ALA A 102 16.98 0.06 -12.32
C ALA A 102 18.30 -0.52 -12.87
N ASN A 103 18.50 -1.84 -12.74
CA ASN A 103 19.65 -2.58 -13.26
C ASN A 103 19.27 -3.43 -14.48
N GLY A 104 18.37 -2.95 -15.34
CA GLY A 104 17.80 -3.69 -16.48
C GLY A 104 18.79 -4.21 -17.54
N ASN A 105 20.08 -3.84 -17.47
CA ASN A 105 21.16 -4.40 -18.29
C ASN A 105 21.91 -5.57 -17.62
N VAL A 106 21.65 -5.85 -16.35
CA VAL A 106 22.34 -6.87 -15.53
C VAL A 106 21.53 -8.17 -15.55
N LYS A 107 22.11 -9.30 -15.95
CA LYS A 107 21.38 -10.57 -15.90
C LYS A 107 21.13 -10.95 -14.45
N THR A 108 19.85 -11.06 -14.12
CA THR A 108 19.38 -11.26 -12.75
C THR A 108 18.76 -12.65 -12.62
N ALA A 109 19.05 -13.33 -11.52
CA ALA A 109 18.37 -14.54 -11.08
C ALA A 109 17.63 -14.27 -9.77
N ILE A 110 16.35 -14.63 -9.73
CA ILE A 110 15.52 -14.60 -8.53
C ILE A 110 15.16 -16.04 -8.16
N LEU A 111 15.65 -16.50 -7.02
CA LEU A 111 15.63 -17.88 -6.60
C LEU A 111 14.48 -18.13 -5.63
N PHE A 112 13.75 -19.20 -5.87
CA PHE A 112 12.71 -19.72 -4.98
C PHE A 112 13.02 -21.18 -4.65
N GLY A 113 13.03 -21.49 -3.37
CA GLY A 113 13.41 -22.81 -2.88
C GLY A 113 12.27 -23.84 -2.84
N ARG A 114 12.56 -24.94 -2.16
CA ARG A 114 11.66 -26.08 -1.93
C ARG A 114 10.44 -25.63 -1.13
N GLU A 115 9.29 -26.26 -1.37
CA GLU A 115 8.00 -25.89 -0.78
C GLU A 115 8.00 -25.87 0.75
N ARG A 116 8.67 -26.86 1.38
CA ARG A 116 8.64 -27.04 2.84
C ARG A 116 9.81 -26.40 3.56
N THR A 117 10.97 -26.36 2.91
CA THR A 117 12.24 -25.98 3.56
C THR A 117 12.82 -24.69 3.04
N GLY A 118 12.31 -24.17 1.91
CA GLY A 118 12.91 -23.04 1.21
C GLY A 118 14.28 -23.38 0.64
N LEU A 119 15.09 -22.33 0.49
CA LEU A 119 16.51 -22.43 0.12
C LEU A 119 17.34 -22.88 1.33
N THR A 120 18.36 -23.69 1.09
CA THR A 120 19.34 -24.05 2.12
C THR A 120 20.27 -22.87 2.43
N ASN A 121 20.99 -22.91 3.55
CA ASN A 121 21.96 -21.86 3.85
C ASN A 121 23.05 -21.75 2.77
N GLU A 122 23.54 -22.87 2.24
CA GLU A 122 24.52 -22.89 1.15
C GLU A 122 23.97 -22.25 -0.14
N GLU A 123 22.68 -22.45 -0.43
CA GLU A 123 22.00 -21.79 -1.57
C GLU A 123 21.83 -20.29 -1.31
N LEU A 124 21.54 -19.88 -0.07
CA LEU A 124 21.42 -18.48 0.33
C LEU A 124 22.76 -17.74 0.33
N GLU A 125 23.86 -18.41 0.66
CA GLU A 125 25.22 -17.84 0.62
C GLU A 125 25.67 -17.41 -0.78
N ARG A 126 25.05 -17.97 -1.83
CA ARG A 126 25.28 -17.58 -3.24
C ARG A 126 24.48 -16.33 -3.64
N CYS A 127 23.59 -15.84 -2.79
CA CYS A 127 22.73 -14.69 -3.07
C CYS A 127 23.39 -13.38 -2.61
N HIS A 128 23.21 -12.33 -3.40
CA HIS A 128 23.64 -10.97 -3.05
C HIS A 128 22.60 -10.26 -2.17
N PHE A 129 21.32 -10.59 -2.35
CA PHE A 129 20.20 -10.01 -1.62
C PHE A 129 19.25 -11.10 -1.15
N LEU A 130 18.64 -10.88 0.02
CA LEU A 130 17.51 -11.67 0.47
C LEU A 130 16.20 -10.95 0.15
N LEU A 131 15.31 -11.64 -0.54
CA LEU A 131 13.95 -11.19 -0.75
C LEU A 131 13.05 -11.75 0.36
N HIS A 132 12.41 -10.86 1.10
CA HIS A 132 11.41 -11.20 2.10
C HIS A 132 10.04 -10.68 1.68
N ILE A 133 9.06 -11.57 1.55
CA ILE A 133 7.67 -11.17 1.31
C ILE A 133 6.97 -11.00 2.68
N PRO A 134 6.58 -9.77 3.07
CA PRO A 134 5.83 -9.57 4.31
C PRO A 134 4.54 -10.39 4.29
N CYS A 135 4.35 -11.21 5.32
CA CYS A 135 3.18 -12.08 5.48
C CYS A 135 2.67 -11.99 6.93
N ASN A 136 1.50 -12.57 7.19
CA ASN A 136 1.00 -12.73 8.56
C ASN A 136 2.10 -13.36 9.45
N PRO A 137 2.50 -12.71 10.57
CA PRO A 137 3.49 -13.25 11.48
C PRO A 137 3.23 -14.67 12.00
N GLU A 138 1.95 -15.06 12.08
CA GLU A 138 1.50 -16.36 12.55
C GLU A 138 1.51 -17.42 11.43
N PHE A 139 1.52 -17.01 10.17
CA PHE A 139 1.47 -17.91 9.02
C PHE A 139 2.24 -17.34 7.81
N LYS A 140 3.56 -17.58 7.79
CA LYS A 140 4.52 -16.97 6.83
C LYS A 140 4.85 -17.84 5.62
N SER A 141 4.23 -19.00 5.48
CA SER A 141 4.58 -19.98 4.44
C SER A 141 3.69 -19.81 3.21
N LEU A 142 4.13 -18.96 2.27
CA LEU A 142 3.47 -18.86 0.97
C LEU A 142 3.74 -20.09 0.10
N ASN A 143 2.74 -20.50 -0.68
CA ASN A 143 2.98 -21.40 -1.81
C ASN A 143 3.97 -20.76 -2.79
N VAL A 144 4.88 -21.54 -3.37
CA VAL A 144 5.94 -21.01 -4.25
C VAL A 144 5.40 -20.25 -5.47
N ALA A 145 4.31 -20.73 -6.09
CA ALA A 145 3.70 -20.03 -7.22
C ALA A 145 3.06 -18.69 -6.78
N ALA A 146 2.48 -18.65 -5.58
CA ALA A 146 1.97 -17.40 -5.01
C ALA A 146 3.11 -16.42 -4.68
N ALA A 147 4.22 -16.91 -4.12
CA ALA A 147 5.41 -16.09 -3.87
C ALA A 147 5.98 -15.52 -5.17
N VAL A 148 6.12 -16.34 -6.22
CA VAL A 148 6.53 -15.87 -7.55
C VAL A 148 5.53 -14.86 -8.10
N GLN A 149 4.22 -15.07 -7.95
CA GLN A 149 3.20 -14.16 -8.46
C GLN A 149 3.31 -12.75 -7.84
N VAL A 150 3.56 -12.65 -6.53
CA VAL A 150 3.77 -11.36 -5.86
C VAL A 150 4.98 -10.64 -6.44
N VAL A 151 6.10 -11.34 -6.59
CA VAL A 151 7.35 -10.76 -7.10
C VAL A 151 7.23 -10.37 -8.58
N ALA A 152 6.62 -11.24 -9.38
CA ALA A 152 6.40 -11.00 -10.80
C ALA A 152 5.48 -9.79 -11.02
N TYR A 153 4.46 -9.62 -10.19
CA TYR A 153 3.58 -8.46 -10.21
C TYR A 153 4.35 -7.16 -9.92
N GLU A 154 5.15 -7.13 -8.85
CA GLU A 154 5.97 -5.96 -8.52
C GLU A 154 6.97 -5.61 -9.62
N LEU A 155 7.60 -6.61 -10.25
CA LEU A 155 8.46 -6.40 -11.40
C LEU A 155 7.70 -5.78 -12.58
N PHE A 156 6.47 -6.23 -12.83
CA PHE A 156 5.61 -5.69 -13.88
C PHE A 156 5.20 -4.24 -13.59
N GLN A 157 4.84 -3.95 -12.34
CA GLN A 157 4.52 -2.59 -11.87
C GLN A 157 5.73 -1.67 -12.04
N ALA A 158 6.89 -2.04 -11.50
CA ALA A 158 8.11 -1.25 -11.61
C ALA A 158 8.55 -1.02 -13.06
N ALA A 159 8.43 -2.04 -13.92
CA ALA A 159 8.73 -1.89 -15.35
C ALA A 159 7.74 -0.96 -16.06
N SER A 160 6.45 -1.02 -15.68
CA SER A 160 5.40 -0.17 -16.26
C SER A 160 5.57 1.29 -15.83
N SER A 161 5.85 1.53 -14.55
CA SER A 161 6.17 2.86 -14.01
C SER A 161 7.42 3.46 -14.66
N ALA A 162 8.47 2.64 -14.90
CA ALA A 162 9.67 3.09 -15.60
C ALA A 162 9.43 3.40 -17.08
N ALA A 163 8.53 2.65 -17.74
CA ALA A 163 8.17 2.86 -19.14
C ALA A 163 7.19 4.02 -19.35
N ASN A 164 6.38 4.34 -18.33
CA ASN A 164 5.42 5.43 -18.37
C ASN A 164 5.42 6.18 -17.02
N PRO A 165 6.30 7.19 -16.85
CA PRO A 165 6.44 7.94 -15.60
C PRO A 165 5.15 8.63 -15.12
N LEU A 166 4.16 8.79 -16.01
CA LEU A 166 2.85 9.40 -15.72
C LEU A 166 1.83 8.40 -15.11
N LEU A 167 2.11 7.10 -15.12
CA LEU A 167 1.28 6.04 -14.50
C LEU A 167 1.87 5.49 -13.20
N ALA A 168 3.01 6.05 -12.74
CA ALA A 168 3.75 5.56 -11.58
C ALA A 168 3.10 5.88 -10.22
N GLU A 169 1.98 6.62 -10.21
CA GLU A 169 1.28 7.05 -9.01
C GLU A 169 -0.11 6.43 -8.93
N ASP A 170 -0.22 5.12 -8.61
CA ASP A 170 -1.53 4.52 -8.29
C ASP A 170 -1.43 3.16 -7.54
N SER A 171 -0.44 2.98 -6.66
CA SER A 171 -0.50 1.89 -5.67
C SER A 171 0.02 2.30 -4.31
N ASP A 172 -0.92 2.54 -3.40
CA ASP A 172 -0.75 2.93 -2.01
C ASP A 172 0.22 2.06 -1.21
N GLY A 173 1.12 2.74 -0.49
CA GLY A 173 1.94 2.16 0.57
C GLY A 173 3.33 2.81 0.62
N GLU A 174 3.51 3.75 1.56
CA GLU A 174 4.74 4.49 1.86
C GLU A 174 5.05 5.65 0.91
N ARG A 175 4.31 6.75 1.10
CA ARG A 175 4.77 8.10 0.73
C ARG A 175 5.94 8.48 1.64
N ALA A 176 7.15 8.31 1.14
CA ALA A 176 8.31 9.08 1.57
C ALA A 176 8.85 9.77 0.31
N ASP A 177 8.82 11.10 0.31
CA ASP A 177 9.31 12.06 -0.69
C ASP A 177 8.44 12.37 -1.93
N GLY A 178 7.14 12.62 -1.70
CA GLY A 178 6.27 13.42 -2.57
C GLY A 178 5.54 14.47 -1.72
N GLU A 179 5.31 15.66 -2.25
CA GLU A 179 5.02 16.92 -1.53
C GLU A 179 3.99 16.82 -0.38
N GLU A 180 4.24 17.56 0.71
CA GLU A 180 3.43 17.49 1.93
C GLU A 180 1.96 17.87 1.61
N ARG A 181 1.01 17.00 2.02
CA ARG A 181 -0.43 17.30 1.90
C ARG A 181 -0.75 18.62 2.60
N ALA A 182 -1.63 19.43 2.00
CA ALA A 182 -2.09 20.63 2.66
C ALA A 182 -2.86 20.27 3.94
N ASN A 183 -2.51 20.92 5.05
CA ASN A 183 -3.20 20.73 6.30
C ASN A 183 -4.55 21.49 6.29
N GLY A 184 -5.37 21.26 7.32
CA GLY A 184 -6.69 21.88 7.41
C GLY A 184 -6.67 23.41 7.48
N GLU A 185 -5.60 24.01 8.01
CA GLU A 185 -5.44 25.46 8.10
C GLU A 185 -5.13 26.08 6.73
N GLU A 186 -4.24 25.46 5.95
CA GLU A 186 -3.88 25.88 4.60
C GLU A 186 -5.08 25.81 3.65
N LEU A 187 -5.85 24.72 3.76
CA LEU A 187 -7.07 24.51 2.99
C LEU A 187 -8.16 25.52 3.35
N GLU A 188 -8.31 25.87 4.64
CA GLU A 188 -9.26 26.88 5.09
C GLU A 188 -8.86 28.29 4.62
N SER A 189 -7.57 28.60 4.68
CA SER A 189 -7.02 29.87 4.18
C SER A 189 -7.26 30.03 2.68
N PHE A 190 -7.08 28.96 1.91
CA PHE A 190 -7.43 28.91 0.48
C PHE A 190 -8.93 29.12 0.25
N HIS A 191 -9.80 28.43 0.97
CA HIS A 191 -11.25 28.61 0.81
C HIS A 191 -11.70 30.03 1.10
N GLY A 192 -11.17 30.67 2.13
CA GLY A 192 -11.44 32.08 2.42
C GLY A 192 -11.03 32.97 1.25
N HIS A 193 -9.83 32.78 0.71
CA HIS A 193 -9.32 33.54 -0.44
C HIS A 193 -10.16 33.32 -1.71
N LEU A 194 -10.55 32.08 -1.98
CA LEU A 194 -11.40 31.71 -3.11
C LEU A 194 -12.76 32.41 -3.01
N ILE A 195 -13.42 32.31 -1.85
CA ILE A 195 -14.74 32.92 -1.64
C ILE A 195 -14.65 34.43 -1.83
N GLN A 196 -13.65 35.08 -1.24
CA GLN A 196 -13.46 36.52 -1.38
C GLN A 196 -13.24 36.91 -2.85
N THR A 197 -12.38 36.19 -3.56
CA THR A 197 -12.10 36.47 -4.98
C THR A 197 -13.37 36.32 -5.83
N LEU A 198 -14.21 35.34 -5.52
CA LEU A 198 -15.48 35.13 -6.22
C LEU A 198 -16.51 36.26 -5.94
N PHE A 199 -16.47 36.89 -4.76
CA PHE A 199 -17.21 38.14 -4.51
C PHE A 199 -16.62 39.30 -5.33
N ASP A 200 -15.30 39.44 -5.35
CA ASP A 200 -14.61 40.55 -6.03
C ASP A 200 -14.86 40.56 -7.55
N ILE A 201 -14.99 39.40 -8.20
CA ILE A 201 -15.35 39.29 -9.63
C ILE A 201 -16.87 39.37 -9.89
N GLY A 202 -17.69 39.52 -8.84
CA GLY A 202 -19.14 39.56 -8.96
C GLY A 202 -19.80 38.22 -9.28
N PHE A 203 -19.12 37.08 -9.05
CA PHE A 203 -19.74 35.76 -9.18
C PHE A 203 -20.63 35.46 -7.97
N LEU A 204 -20.11 35.70 -6.76
CA LEU A 204 -20.89 35.65 -5.52
C LEU A 204 -21.48 37.03 -5.19
N HIS A 205 -22.66 37.03 -4.58
CA HIS A 205 -23.42 38.22 -4.20
C HIS A 205 -24.01 38.01 -2.81
N GLU A 206 -23.80 38.95 -1.88
CA GLU A 206 -24.17 38.79 -0.45
C GLU A 206 -25.66 38.45 -0.25
N ARG A 207 -26.54 39.02 -1.09
CA ARG A 207 -27.99 38.83 -0.99
C ARG A 207 -28.55 37.70 -1.86
N LYS A 208 -27.77 37.13 -2.79
CA LYS A 208 -28.26 36.16 -3.79
C LYS A 208 -27.55 34.81 -3.75
N SER A 209 -26.32 34.76 -3.25
CA SER A 209 -25.56 33.51 -3.19
C SER A 209 -26.04 32.65 -2.03
N SER A 210 -26.57 31.47 -2.35
CA SER A 210 -27.02 30.52 -1.33
C SER A 210 -25.84 29.95 -0.54
N PRO A 211 -25.95 29.80 0.81
CA PRO A 211 -24.97 29.08 1.63
C PRO A 211 -24.66 27.66 1.11
N THR A 212 -25.61 27.03 0.41
CA THR A 212 -25.45 25.72 -0.22
C THR A 212 -24.41 25.73 -1.35
N LEU A 213 -24.32 26.81 -2.13
CA LEU A 213 -23.32 26.96 -3.19
C LEU A 213 -21.91 27.01 -2.60
N ILE A 214 -21.72 27.78 -1.53
CA ILE A 214 -20.44 27.89 -0.82
C ILE A 214 -20.01 26.53 -0.26
N ARG A 215 -20.94 25.77 0.35
CA ARG A 215 -20.67 24.40 0.83
C ARG A 215 -20.28 23.45 -0.31
N ARG A 216 -20.91 23.57 -1.49
CA ARG A 216 -20.56 22.76 -2.66
C ARG A 216 -19.16 23.10 -3.19
N LEU A 217 -18.82 24.39 -3.25
CA LEU A 217 -17.48 24.84 -3.65
C LEU A 217 -16.40 24.25 -2.72
N ARG A 218 -16.59 24.34 -1.40
CA ARG A 218 -15.66 23.71 -0.43
C ARG A 218 -15.56 22.21 -0.61
N ARG A 219 -16.69 21.53 -0.84
CA ARG A 219 -16.72 20.08 -1.06
C ARG A 219 -15.93 19.64 -2.30
N ILE A 220 -15.89 20.46 -3.36
CA ILE A 220 -15.14 20.16 -4.58
C ILE A 220 -13.65 20.05 -4.30
N PHE A 221 -13.09 20.96 -3.49
CA PHE A 221 -11.66 20.97 -3.18
C PHE A 221 -11.30 20.05 -2.01
N ASN A 222 -12.19 19.86 -1.04
CA ASN A 222 -11.98 18.91 0.07
C ASN A 222 -11.81 17.45 -0.39
N ARG A 223 -12.40 17.07 -1.53
CA ARG A 223 -12.26 15.70 -2.08
C ARG A 223 -11.06 15.53 -3.00
N SER A 224 -10.33 16.60 -3.30
CA SER A 224 -9.25 16.61 -4.29
C SER A 224 -7.87 16.35 -3.68
N GLU A 225 -7.80 16.04 -2.39
CA GLU A 225 -6.57 15.68 -1.66
C GLU A 225 -5.36 16.60 -1.95
N LEU A 226 -5.62 17.91 -2.03
CA LEU A 226 -4.64 18.92 -2.47
C LEU A 226 -3.33 18.90 -1.67
N GLU A 227 -2.23 19.06 -2.37
CA GLU A 227 -0.89 19.23 -1.81
C GLU A 227 -0.63 20.70 -1.45
N LYS A 228 0.39 20.98 -0.63
CA LYS A 228 0.77 22.37 -0.30
C LYS A 228 1.08 23.20 -1.55
N THR A 229 1.71 22.59 -2.55
CA THR A 229 2.03 23.26 -3.82
C THR A 229 0.78 23.59 -4.62
N ASP A 230 -0.24 22.71 -4.63
CA ASP A 230 -1.54 23.00 -5.24
C ASP A 230 -2.18 24.23 -4.61
N ILE A 231 -2.17 24.30 -3.27
CA ILE A 231 -2.70 25.46 -2.53
C ILE A 231 -1.94 26.74 -2.92
N HIS A 232 -0.62 26.68 -3.04
CA HIS A 232 0.18 27.83 -3.48
C HIS A 232 -0.15 28.28 -4.91
N ILE A 233 -0.28 27.34 -5.85
CA ILE A 233 -0.63 27.63 -7.25
C ILE A 233 -2.03 28.25 -7.32
N LEU A 234 -3.01 27.62 -6.68
CA LEU A 234 -4.41 28.07 -6.68
C LEU A 234 -4.53 29.47 -6.07
N ARG A 235 -3.87 29.75 -4.94
CA ARG A 235 -3.83 31.09 -4.36
C ARG A 235 -3.08 32.09 -5.24
N GLY A 236 -2.05 31.65 -5.95
CA GLY A 236 -1.35 32.45 -6.97
C GLY A 236 -2.28 32.90 -8.09
N ILE A 237 -3.12 32.00 -8.61
CA ILE A 237 -4.15 32.31 -9.62
C ILE A 237 -5.15 33.33 -9.07
N LEU A 238 -5.67 33.12 -7.86
CA LEU A 238 -6.63 34.05 -7.23
C LEU A 238 -6.02 35.45 -7.04
N ASN A 239 -4.76 35.52 -6.59
CA ASN A 239 -4.02 36.78 -6.47
C ASN A 239 -3.86 37.48 -7.83
N ALA A 240 -3.56 36.75 -8.90
CA ALA A 240 -3.43 37.31 -10.24
C ALA A 240 -4.77 37.89 -10.73
N VAL A 241 -5.88 37.16 -10.51
CA VAL A 241 -7.24 37.62 -10.82
C VAL A 241 -7.56 38.92 -10.08
N GLN A 242 -7.36 38.96 -8.76
CA GLN A 242 -7.63 40.16 -7.96
C GLN A 242 -6.74 41.35 -8.37
N LYS A 243 -5.48 41.10 -8.75
CA LYS A 243 -4.58 42.14 -9.30
C LYS A 243 -5.05 42.72 -10.62
N HIS A 244 -5.83 42.00 -11.43
CA HIS A 244 -6.40 42.52 -12.68
C HIS A 244 -7.73 43.24 -12.51
N ILE A 245 -8.42 43.05 -11.38
CA ILE A 245 -9.64 43.77 -11.04
C ILE A 245 -9.31 45.14 -10.45
N ARG A 246 -8.27 45.23 -9.59
CA ARG A 246 -7.87 46.48 -8.92
C ARG A 246 -7.52 47.67 -9.83
N PRO A 247 -6.96 47.51 -11.06
CA PRO A 247 -6.72 48.61 -11.99
C PRO A 247 -8.01 49.19 -12.60
N SER A 248 -9.13 48.46 -12.55
CA SER A 248 -10.42 48.92 -13.08
C SER A 248 -11.29 49.67 -12.06
N LEU A 249 -10.92 49.66 -10.78
CA LEU A 249 -11.68 50.32 -9.70
C LEU A 249 -11.12 51.71 -9.32
N THR A 250 -9.97 52.12 -9.83
CA THR A 250 -9.46 53.50 -9.69
C THR A 250 -10.14 54.51 -10.63
N GLY A 251 -11.12 54.08 -11.42
CA GLY A 251 -11.91 54.93 -12.33
C GLY A 251 -13.31 55.31 -11.86
N LEU A 252 -13.79 54.82 -10.71
CA LEU A 252 -15.13 55.14 -10.20
C LEU A 252 -15.03 55.67 -8.76
N GLY A 253 -15.28 56.98 -8.65
CA GLY A 253 -15.00 57.78 -7.46
C GLY A 253 -15.81 57.43 -6.21
N HIS A 254 -15.22 57.88 -5.10
CA HIS A 254 -15.79 58.14 -3.77
C HIS A 254 -17.30 57.92 -3.57
N ARG A 255 -17.62 57.05 -2.61
CA ARG A 255 -18.52 57.42 -1.50
C ARG A 255 -17.97 56.88 -0.18
N SER A 256 -17.54 57.82 0.65
CA SER A 256 -17.28 57.66 2.09
C SER A 256 -18.59 57.57 2.86
N ALA A 257 -18.69 56.58 3.75
CA ALA A 257 -19.45 56.62 5.01
C ALA A 257 -18.88 55.48 5.88
N GLN A 258 -17.95 55.78 6.79
CA GLN A 258 -18.21 55.88 8.24
C GLN A 258 -18.90 54.65 8.82
N LEU A 259 -18.16 53.93 9.67
CA LEU A 259 -18.61 53.31 10.92
C LEU A 259 -17.36 52.86 11.70
N ASP A 260 -16.75 53.79 12.42
CA ASP A 260 -16.09 53.50 13.69
C ASP A 260 -17.21 53.48 14.74
N GLU A 261 -17.37 52.39 15.50
CA GLU A 261 -17.68 52.41 16.93
C GLU A 261 -17.84 51.00 17.54
N PHE A 262 -17.25 50.84 18.74
CA PHE A 262 -17.39 49.78 19.76
C PHE A 262 -16.45 48.56 19.76
N VAL A 263 -15.36 48.76 20.50
CA VAL A 263 -14.61 47.76 21.28
C VAL A 263 -15.11 47.81 22.74
N GLU A 264 -15.20 46.62 23.38
CA GLU A 264 -15.27 46.33 24.84
C GLU A 264 -16.55 46.76 25.61
N CYS A 265 -17.09 46.06 26.61
CA CYS A 265 -16.65 44.98 27.51
C CYS A 265 -17.90 44.41 28.22
N SER A 266 -17.94 43.13 28.61
CA SER A 266 -18.17 42.70 30.01
C SER A 266 -18.58 41.23 30.11
N ASP A 267 -17.66 40.48 30.70
CA ASP A 267 -17.90 39.30 31.53
C ASP A 267 -18.91 39.62 32.65
N SER A 268 -19.88 38.75 32.89
CA SER A 268 -20.61 38.70 34.16
C SER A 268 -21.09 37.28 34.42
N SER A 269 -20.52 36.71 35.46
CA SER A 269 -20.79 35.42 36.03
C SER A 269 -22.02 35.45 36.94
N GLN A 270 -22.91 34.45 36.77
CA GLN A 270 -23.79 33.78 37.76
C GLN A 270 -25.13 34.44 38.20
N PRO A 271 -26.11 33.70 38.80
CA PRO A 271 -26.34 32.24 38.89
C PRO A 271 -27.78 31.75 38.53
N PHE A 272 -27.90 30.42 38.45
CA PHE A 272 -29.03 29.45 38.57
C PHE A 272 -30.39 29.91 39.16
N VAL A 273 -31.53 29.43 38.60
CA VAL A 273 -32.63 28.64 39.24
C VAL A 273 -33.53 27.99 38.15
N PRO A 274 -34.01 26.73 38.32
CA PRO A 274 -34.73 25.95 37.31
C PRO A 274 -36.26 25.99 37.49
N CYS A 275 -37.01 25.52 36.48
CA CYS A 275 -38.42 25.19 36.62
C CYS A 275 -38.58 23.67 36.45
N ASP A 276 -38.97 23.02 37.54
CA ASP A 276 -39.44 21.64 37.62
C ASP A 276 -40.77 21.48 36.87
N ASP A 277 -40.98 20.31 36.25
CA ASP A 277 -42.27 19.65 36.31
C ASP A 277 -42.09 18.12 36.33
N GLU A 278 -42.97 17.46 37.05
CA GLU A 278 -42.71 16.25 37.84
C GLU A 278 -42.72 14.90 37.10
N SER A 279 -42.02 13.97 37.77
CA SER A 279 -41.95 12.49 37.73
C SER A 279 -43.33 11.77 37.95
N PRO A 280 -43.51 10.42 38.17
CA PRO A 280 -42.61 9.44 38.82
C PRO A 280 -42.65 7.94 38.37
N HIS A 281 -41.82 7.17 39.08
CA HIS A 281 -41.78 5.70 39.32
C HIS A 281 -40.65 4.96 38.56
N SER A 282 -39.75 4.19 39.17
CA SER A 282 -39.43 3.82 40.57
C SER A 282 -38.07 3.06 40.51
N MET A 283 -37.01 3.54 41.16
CA MET A 283 -36.46 3.03 42.43
C MET A 283 -36.29 1.50 42.50
N PHE A 284 -35.04 1.00 42.59
CA PHE A 284 -34.53 0.27 43.76
C PHE A 284 -33.00 0.07 43.69
N ALA A 285 -32.38 0.24 44.86
CA ALA A 285 -30.96 0.13 45.13
C ALA A 285 -30.57 -1.30 45.57
N LEU A 286 -29.25 -1.56 45.56
CA LEU A 286 -28.45 -2.41 46.48
C LEU A 286 -28.98 -3.81 46.84
N ASP A 287 -28.19 -4.86 46.63
CA ASP A 287 -27.41 -5.52 47.70
C ASP A 287 -26.69 -6.81 47.20
N ARG A 288 -25.56 -7.11 47.86
CA ARG A 288 -24.89 -8.40 48.14
C ARG A 288 -25.19 -9.67 47.32
N GLY A 289 -24.10 -10.27 46.81
CA GLY A 289 -23.46 -11.44 47.43
C GLY A 289 -23.99 -12.86 47.16
N LEU A 290 -23.01 -13.78 47.11
CA LEU A 290 -23.03 -15.23 47.39
C LEU A 290 -22.91 -16.22 46.21
N ASN A 291 -21.88 -17.07 46.36
CA ASN A 291 -21.86 -18.53 46.13
C ASN A 291 -21.82 -19.02 44.67
N ASP A 292 -21.25 -20.17 44.33
CA ASP A 292 -20.28 -21.13 44.89
C ASP A 292 -20.17 -22.20 43.78
N ASP A 293 -19.14 -23.06 43.90
CA ASP A 293 -19.08 -24.43 43.35
C ASP A 293 -18.80 -24.61 41.84
N GLN A 294 -17.59 -25.10 41.51
CA GLN A 294 -17.20 -26.52 41.36
C GLN A 294 -17.87 -27.15 40.11
N ASP A 295 -17.13 -27.67 39.14
CA ASP A 295 -16.35 -28.89 39.31
C ASP A 295 -15.13 -28.99 38.38
N ASN A 296 -14.07 -29.52 38.98
CA ASN A 296 -12.82 -29.95 38.37
C ASN A 296 -12.67 -31.44 38.69
N LEU A 297 -12.64 -32.34 37.70
CA LEU A 297 -12.19 -33.73 37.93
C LEU A 297 -11.35 -34.23 36.74
N THR A 298 -10.04 -34.09 36.90
CA THR A 298 -8.99 -34.79 36.14
C THR A 298 -8.46 -36.00 36.91
N GLY A 299 -8.43 -37.14 36.24
CA GLY A 299 -7.35 -38.14 36.29
C GLY A 299 -7.63 -39.46 37.04
N PRO A 300 -6.73 -40.46 36.93
CA PRO A 300 -6.21 -41.07 35.70
C PRO A 300 -6.21 -42.63 35.81
N THR A 301 -5.94 -43.36 34.72
CA THR A 301 -5.02 -44.54 34.59
C THR A 301 -5.34 -45.50 33.42
N LEU A 302 -4.33 -45.79 32.60
CA LEU A 302 -4.11 -46.99 31.75
C LEU A 302 -3.66 -48.19 32.64
N PRO A 303 -3.47 -49.46 32.18
CA PRO A 303 -3.30 -50.05 30.82
C PRO A 303 -4.03 -51.44 30.67
N PRO A 304 -3.61 -52.45 29.86
CA PRO A 304 -2.76 -52.53 28.66
C PRO A 304 -3.43 -53.23 27.44
N ALA A 305 -2.71 -53.20 26.30
CA ALA A 305 -2.98 -53.89 25.05
C ALA A 305 -2.73 -55.41 25.10
N GLN A 306 -3.45 -56.20 24.28
CA GLN A 306 -2.93 -57.40 23.59
C GLN A 306 -3.70 -57.69 22.28
N ASP A 307 -2.96 -58.31 21.37
CA ASP A 307 -3.16 -58.60 19.95
C ASP A 307 -4.45 -59.33 19.53
N SER A 308 -4.95 -59.01 18.34
CA SER A 308 -5.30 -59.90 17.19
C SER A 308 -5.87 -59.08 16.04
#